data_AF-A0A1D9GZN8-F1
#
_entry.id   AF-A0A1D9GZN8-F1
#
_cell.length_a   1.000
_cell.length_b   1.000
_cell.length_c   1.000
_cell.angle_alpha   90.00
_cell.angle_beta   90.00
_cell.angle_gamma   90.00
#
_symmetry.space_group_name_H-M   'P 1'
#
loop_
_entity.id
_entity.type
_entity.pdbx_description
1 polymer ?
#
loop_
_entity_poly.entity_id
_entity_poly.type
_entity_poly.pdbx_seq_one_letter_code
_entity_poly.pdbx_strand_id
1 'polypeptide(L)'
;MMSDFFQTNDALAGPVECLGQTFASDDARRTHFLGLLADKLKDPAFRKQEGFPQGSDEAILAMSDPPYYTACPNPWLAEFVALLNHEQN
;
A
#
# COMPACT_ATOMS: atom_id res chain seq x y z
N MET A 1 20.57 21.80 13.02
CA MET A 1 19.11 21.93 13.09
C MET A 1 18.55 21.57 11.72
N MET A 2 18.24 20.29 11.53
CA MET A 2 17.66 19.74 10.30
C MET A 2 16.96 18.43 10.68
N SER A 3 16.10 18.51 11.69
CA SER A 3 15.38 17.35 12.25
C SER A 3 13.86 17.56 12.25
N ASP A 4 13.40 18.78 11.93
CA ASP A 4 12.00 19.17 12.08
C ASP A 4 11.20 19.09 10.77
N PHE A 5 11.78 18.57 9.68
CA PHE A 5 11.06 18.42 8.40
C PHE A 5 10.35 17.06 8.25
N PHE A 6 10.73 16.08 9.06
CA PHE A 6 10.11 14.74 9.09
C PHE A 6 9.16 14.54 10.28
N GLN A 7 8.93 15.55 11.12
CA GLN A 7 8.15 15.44 12.36
C GLN A 7 6.81 16.21 12.33
N THR A 8 6.30 16.53 11.15
CA THR A 8 5.05 17.29 11.01
C THR A 8 4.11 16.61 10.03
N ASN A 9 3.51 15.47 10.39
CA ASN A 9 2.18 15.12 9.87
C ASN A 9 1.42 14.03 10.65
N ASP A 10 2.07 13.12 11.38
CA ASP A 10 1.32 11.99 11.99
C ASP A 10 0.40 12.39 13.16
N ALA A 11 0.72 13.48 13.88
CA ALA A 11 -0.09 13.95 15.00
C ALA A 11 -1.28 14.84 14.59
N LEU A 12 -1.42 15.18 13.30
CA LEU A 12 -2.50 16.01 12.75
C LEU A 12 -3.33 15.31 11.66
N ALA A 13 -2.94 14.11 11.23
CA ALA A 13 -3.65 13.35 10.21
C ALA A 13 -4.92 12.74 10.80
N GLY A 14 -6.07 13.35 10.48
CA GLY A 14 -7.39 12.78 10.81
C GLY A 14 -7.66 11.46 10.07
N PRO A 15 -8.88 10.91 10.21
CA PRO A 15 -9.26 9.70 9.51
C PRO A 15 -9.03 9.80 8.01
N VAL A 16 -8.51 8.74 7.41
CA VAL A 16 -8.24 8.65 5.97
C VAL A 16 -9.17 7.64 5.32
N GLU A 17 -9.61 7.93 4.10
CA GLU A 17 -10.36 6.97 3.28
C GLU A 17 -9.47 6.39 2.20
N CYS A 18 -9.50 5.07 2.05
CA CYS A 18 -8.72 4.35 1.05
C CYS A 18 -9.50 3.14 0.57
N LEU A 19 -9.74 3.05 -0.75
CA LEU A 19 -10.48 1.96 -1.40
C LEU A 19 -11.84 1.65 -0.72
N GLY A 20 -12.59 2.69 -0.35
CA GLY A 20 -13.91 2.56 0.30
C GLY A 20 -13.87 2.16 1.77
N GLN A 21 -12.70 2.16 2.42
CA GLN A 21 -12.52 1.90 3.84
C GLN A 21 -11.97 3.13 4.56
N THR A 22 -12.46 3.40 5.77
CA THR A 22 -11.98 4.49 6.63
C THR A 22 -11.00 3.96 7.68
N PHE A 23 -9.85 4.59 7.80
CA PHE A 23 -8.81 4.27 8.79
C PHE A 23 -8.59 5.45 9.73
N ALA A 24 -8.13 5.17 10.95
CA ALA A 24 -7.89 6.22 11.95
C ALA A 24 -6.70 7.13 11.60
N SER A 25 -5.74 6.64 10.81
CA SER A 25 -4.55 7.38 10.35
C SER A 25 -3.93 6.70 9.12
N ASP A 26 -2.97 7.37 8.49
CA ASP A 26 -2.21 6.78 7.37
C ASP A 26 -1.40 5.55 7.80
N ASP A 27 -0.80 5.57 8.99
CA ASP A 27 -0.13 4.40 9.57
C ASP A 27 -1.06 3.19 9.75
N ALA A 28 -2.30 3.44 10.21
CA ALA A 28 -3.29 2.37 10.37
C ALA A 28 -3.70 1.77 9.01
N ARG A 29 -3.89 2.63 7.99
CA ARG A 29 -4.10 2.22 6.60
C ARG A 29 -2.92 1.38 6.10
N ARG A 30 -1.69 1.91 6.19
CA ARG A 30 -0.46 1.27 5.73
C ARG A 30 -0.26 -0.10 6.38
N THR A 31 -0.44 -0.18 7.70
CA THR A 31 -0.33 -1.43 8.47
C THR A 31 -1.32 -2.48 7.97
N HIS A 32 -2.57 -2.09 7.74
CA HIS A 32 -3.60 -2.98 7.21
C HIS A 32 -3.22 -3.57 5.85
N PHE A 33 -2.86 -2.71 4.89
CA PHE A 33 -2.53 -3.17 3.53
C PHE A 33 -1.20 -3.92 3.44
N LEU A 34 -0.21 -3.61 4.29
CA LEU A 34 1.01 -4.41 4.39
C LEU A 34 0.72 -5.82 4.90
N GLY A 35 -0.21 -5.99 5.84
CA GLY A 35 -0.66 -7.32 6.28
C GLY A 35 -1.28 -8.12 5.14
N LEU A 36 -2.18 -7.49 4.37
CA LEU A 36 -2.77 -8.12 3.19
C LEU A 36 -1.73 -8.46 2.11
N LEU A 37 -0.73 -7.60 1.91
CA LEU A 37 0.37 -7.87 0.99
C LEU A 37 1.17 -9.09 1.44
N ALA A 38 1.53 -9.14 2.72
CA ALA A 38 2.29 -10.25 3.30
C ALA A 38 1.55 -11.59 3.13
N ASP A 39 0.23 -11.59 3.25
CA ASP A 39 -0.57 -12.79 2.99
C ASP A 39 -0.58 -13.18 1.51
N LYS A 40 -0.66 -12.22 0.59
CA LYS A 40 -0.55 -12.48 -0.86
C LYS A 40 0.83 -13.02 -1.27
N LEU A 41 1.91 -12.57 -0.63
CA LEU A 41 3.27 -13.06 -0.92
C LEU A 41 3.47 -14.55 -0.62
N LYS A 42 2.63 -15.14 0.24
CA LYS A 42 2.62 -16.57 0.53
C LYS A 42 2.05 -17.41 -0.62
N ASP A 43 1.32 -16.80 -1.57
CA ASP A 43 0.75 -17.47 -2.72
C ASP A 43 1.84 -17.68 -3.83
N PRO A 44 2.22 -18.92 -4.15
CA PRO A 44 3.19 -19.19 -5.21
C PRO A 44 2.74 -18.73 -6.60
N ALA A 45 1.42 -18.66 -6.86
CA ALA A 45 0.90 -18.17 -8.13
C ALA A 45 1.14 -16.66 -8.28
N PHE A 46 1.02 -15.90 -7.19
CA PHE A 46 1.32 -14.47 -7.17
C PHE A 46 2.79 -14.19 -7.49
N ARG A 47 3.72 -14.97 -6.93
CA ARG A 47 5.17 -14.82 -7.19
C ARG A 47 5.62 -15.19 -8.61
N LYS A 48 4.80 -15.94 -9.35
CA LYS A 48 5.11 -16.39 -10.71
C LYS A 48 4.66 -15.41 -11.80
N GLN A 49 4.04 -14.29 -11.41
CA GLN A 49 3.60 -13.28 -12.36
C GLN A 49 4.80 -12.63 -13.07
N GLU A 50 4.60 -12.21 -14.32
CA GLU A 50 5.60 -11.45 -15.05
C GLU A 50 5.88 -10.11 -14.34
N GLY A 51 7.16 -9.73 -14.26
CA GLY A 51 7.59 -8.52 -13.55
C GLY A 51 7.68 -8.66 -12.03
N PHE A 52 7.52 -9.86 -11.47
CA PHE A 52 7.73 -10.08 -10.04
C PHE A 52 9.23 -9.95 -9.66
N PRO A 53 9.58 -9.18 -8.61
CA PRO A 53 10.96 -8.96 -8.22
C PRO A 53 11.64 -10.20 -7.66
N GLN A 54 12.96 -10.31 -7.86
CA GLN A 54 13.81 -11.26 -7.15
C GLN A 54 14.22 -10.63 -5.81
N GLY A 55 13.41 -10.83 -4.78
CA GLY A 55 13.64 -10.30 -3.44
C GLY A 55 12.94 -11.12 -2.36
N SER A 56 13.38 -10.96 -1.11
CA SER A 56 12.69 -11.57 0.03
C SER A 56 11.39 -10.84 0.32
N ASP A 57 10.48 -11.51 1.04
CA ASP A 57 9.18 -10.93 1.36
C ASP A 57 9.35 -9.70 2.25
N GLU A 58 10.33 -9.73 3.17
CA GLU A 58 10.67 -8.62 4.04
C GLU A 58 11.15 -7.40 3.26
N ALA A 59 11.98 -7.60 2.23
CA ALA A 59 12.45 -6.52 1.36
C ALA A 59 11.29 -5.93 0.54
N ILE A 60 10.41 -6.77 0.00
CA ILE A 60 9.22 -6.32 -0.73
C ILE A 60 8.31 -5.48 0.18
N LEU A 61 8.04 -5.95 1.41
CA LEU A 61 7.19 -5.25 2.37
C LEU A 61 7.82 -3.91 2.82
N ALA A 62 9.12 -3.90 3.12
CA ALA A 62 9.82 -2.69 3.57
C ALA A 62 9.84 -1.59 2.51
N MET A 63 9.90 -1.95 1.23
CA MET A 63 9.92 -1.00 0.11
C MET A 63 8.51 -0.62 -0.39
N SER A 64 7.45 -1.26 0.09
CA SER A 64 6.08 -1.00 -0.38
C SER A 64 5.35 0.04 0.45
N ASP A 65 4.36 0.71 -0.14
CA ASP A 65 3.36 1.56 0.53
C ASP A 65 1.95 1.24 -0.03
N PRO A 66 1.44 0.02 0.23
CA PRO A 66 0.19 -0.40 -0.35
C PRO A 66 -0.97 0.40 0.27
N PRO A 67 -2.04 0.68 -0.51
CA PRO A 67 -2.24 0.16 -1.85
C PRO A 67 -1.67 1.09 -2.95
N TYR A 68 -1.13 2.26 -2.60
CA TYR A 68 -0.64 3.26 -3.57
C TYR A 68 0.61 2.81 -4.34
N TYR A 69 1.54 2.12 -3.69
CA TYR A 69 2.76 1.61 -4.30
C TYR A 69 3.16 0.25 -3.73
N THR A 70 3.66 -0.64 -4.59
CA THR A 70 4.24 -1.93 -4.17
C THR A 70 5.52 -2.21 -4.95
N ALA A 71 6.50 -2.81 -4.28
CA ALA A 71 7.74 -3.25 -4.91
C ALA A 71 7.57 -4.50 -5.81
N CYS A 72 6.38 -5.11 -5.79
CA CYS A 72 5.94 -6.19 -6.67
C CYS A 72 4.73 -5.75 -7.51
N PRO A 73 4.20 -6.58 -8.42
CA PRO A 73 2.92 -6.31 -9.07
C PRO A 73 1.84 -5.90 -8.04
N ASN A 74 1.23 -4.74 -8.23
CA ASN A 74 0.31 -4.14 -7.26
C ASN A 74 -1.06 -4.81 -7.34
N PRO A 75 -1.50 -5.53 -6.29
CA PRO A 75 -2.75 -6.28 -6.34
C PRO A 75 -4.02 -5.39 -6.27
N TRP A 76 -3.89 -4.11 -5.90
CA TRP A 76 -5.01 -3.16 -5.80
C TRP A 76 -5.12 -2.23 -7.01
N LEU A 77 -4.21 -2.34 -7.98
CA LEU A 77 -4.18 -1.44 -9.14
C LEU A 77 -5.50 -1.46 -9.93
N ALA A 78 -6.12 -2.63 -10.08
CA ALA A 78 -7.40 -2.76 -10.77
C ALA A 78 -8.54 -2.01 -10.07
N GLU A 79 -8.56 -2.02 -8.73
CA GLU A 79 -9.57 -1.35 -7.93
C GLU A 79 -9.39 0.18 -7.99
N PHE A 80 -8.14 0.65 -7.99
CA PHE A 80 -7.85 2.07 -8.24
C PHE A 80 -8.34 2.54 -9.59
N VAL A 81 -8.07 1.77 -10.65
CA VAL A 81 -8.52 2.11 -12.00
C VAL A 81 -10.05 2.14 -12.06
N ALA A 82 -10.73 1.18 -11.40
CA ALA A 82 -12.18 1.16 -11.34
C ALA A 82 -12.74 2.41 -10.62
N LEU A 83 -12.19 2.79 -9.46
CA LEU A 83 -12.60 3.98 -8.72
C LEU A 83 -12.46 5.25 -9.57
N LEU A 84 -11.30 5.44 -10.21
CA LEU A 84 -11.05 6.59 -11.08
C LEU A 84 -12.02 6.64 -12.26
N ASN A 85 -12.38 5.48 -12.84
CA ASN A 85 -13.34 5.43 -13.94
C ASN A 85 -14.78 5.75 -13.49
N HIS A 86 -15.14 5.47 -12.23
CA HIS A 86 -16.45 5.80 -11.67
C HIS A 86 -16.61 7.28 -11.33
N GLU A 87 -15.52 7.99 -11.01
CA GLU A 87 -15.56 9.43 -10.72
C GLU A 87 -15.66 10.32 -11.97
N GLN A 88 -15.50 9.74 -13.18
CA GLN A 88 -15.51 10.46 -14.46
C GLN A 88 -16.84 10.36 -15.22
N ASN A 89 -17.90 9.80 -14.61
CA ASN A 89 -19.17 9.50 -15.26
C ASN A 89 -20.36 9.95 -14.38
#